data_AF-A0A937YNE4-F1
#
_entry.id   AF-A0A937YNE4-F1
#
_cell.length_a   1.000
_cell.length_b   1.000
_cell.length_c   1.000
_cell.angle_alpha   90.00
_cell.angle_beta   90.00
_cell.angle_gamma   90.00
#
_symmetry.space_group_name_H-M   'P 1'
#
loop_
_entity.id
_entity.type
_entity.pdbx_description
1 polymer ?
#
loop_
_entity_poly.entity_id
_entity_poly.type
_entity_poly.pdbx_seq_one_letter_code
_entity_poly.pdbx_strand_id
1 'polypeptide(L)'
;MSGLLPDELVREAAALLQLCRERGAMLATAESCTGGLIAACLTEVAGSSDVLDRGFVTYSNQAKQEMLGVPAAVLAEHGAVSEPVARAMAAGAIARSRALLSVAVTGIAGPGGGSAGKPVGLVH
;
A
#
# COMPACT_ATOMS: atom_id res chain seq x y z
N MET A 1 -26.97 -2.49 1.07
CA MET A 1 -26.33 -3.48 1.97
C MET A 1 -25.00 -2.86 2.34
N SER A 2 -24.69 -2.62 3.63
CA SER A 2 -23.38 -2.07 3.97
C SER A 2 -22.33 -3.14 3.73
N GLY A 3 -21.33 -2.84 2.90
CA GLY A 3 -20.21 -3.74 2.63
C GLY A 3 -19.31 -3.93 3.86
N LEU A 4 -18.21 -4.66 3.68
CA LEU A 4 -17.21 -4.87 4.74
C LEU A 4 -16.53 -3.55 5.17
N LEU A 5 -16.43 -2.61 4.23
CA LEU A 5 -15.72 -1.35 4.38
C LEU A 5 -16.67 -0.15 4.27
N PRO A 6 -16.31 1.02 4.82
CA PRO A 6 -17.11 2.24 4.69
C PRO A 6 -17.46 2.55 3.23
N ASP A 7 -18.73 2.82 2.95
CA ASP A 7 -19.24 3.08 1.59
C ASP A 7 -18.49 4.22 0.88
N GLU A 8 -17.98 5.19 1.63
CA GLU A 8 -17.16 6.28 1.11
C GLU A 8 -15.85 5.78 0.48
N LEU A 9 -15.12 4.89 1.15
CA LEU A 9 -13.88 4.31 0.64
C LEU A 9 -14.15 3.47 -0.61
N VAL A 10 -15.25 2.70 -0.61
CA VAL A 10 -15.63 1.89 -1.79
C VAL A 10 -15.98 2.78 -2.99
N ARG A 11 -16.61 3.95 -2.78
CA ARG A 11 -16.85 4.93 -3.84
C ARG A 11 -15.55 5.53 -4.39
N GLU A 12 -14.59 5.87 -3.53
CA GLU A 12 -13.28 6.37 -3.95
C GLU A 12 -12.48 5.32 -4.73
N ALA A 13 -12.49 4.06 -4.26
CA ALA A 13 -11.91 2.94 -4.97
C ALA A 13 -12.53 2.77 -6.37
N ALA A 14 -13.85 2.86 -6.49
CA ALA A 14 -14.53 2.76 -7.78
C ALA A 14 -14.12 3.89 -8.74
N ALA A 15 -14.00 5.13 -8.25
CA ALA A 15 -13.54 6.25 -9.04
C ALA A 15 -12.09 6.08 -9.52
N LEU A 16 -11.20 5.61 -8.65
CA LEU A 16 -9.81 5.31 -9.00
C LEU A 16 -9.71 4.21 -10.07
N LEU A 17 -10.42 3.10 -9.89
CA LEU A 17 -10.41 2.00 -10.85
C LEU A 17 -10.95 2.45 -12.21
N GLN A 18 -11.99 3.28 -12.23
CA GLN A 18 -12.52 3.83 -13.47
C GLN A 18 -11.49 4.69 -14.21
N LEU A 19 -10.78 5.58 -13.50
CA LEU A 19 -9.72 6.39 -14.09
C LEU A 19 -8.57 5.53 -14.64
N CYS A 20 -8.20 4.47 -13.93
CA CYS A 20 -7.19 3.51 -14.40
C CYS A 20 -7.63 2.81 -15.70
N ARG A 21 -8.89 2.37 -15.80
CA ARG A 21 -9.45 1.78 -17.03
C ARG A 21 -9.36 2.73 -18.22
N GLU A 22 -9.77 3.97 -18.02
CA GLU A 22 -9.72 5.02 -19.05
C GLU A 22 -8.30 5.30 -19.56
N ARG A 23 -7.29 5.03 -18.74
CA ARG A 23 -5.87 5.20 -19.08
C ARG A 23 -5.16 3.91 -19.48
N GLY A 24 -5.86 2.77 -19.49
CA GLY A 24 -5.25 1.46 -19.74
C GLY A 24 -4.13 1.13 -18.75
N ALA A 25 -4.22 1.65 -17.52
CA ALA A 25 -3.19 1.49 -16.50
C ALA A 25 -3.63 0.47 -15.45
N MET A 26 -2.72 -0.44 -15.08
CA MET A 26 -2.92 -1.33 -13.93
C MET A 26 -2.27 -0.76 -12.67
N LEU A 27 -2.79 -1.17 -11.51
CA LEU A 27 -2.39 -0.74 -10.18
C LEU A 27 -1.83 -1.92 -9.35
N ALA A 28 -0.86 -1.64 -8.50
CA ALA A 28 -0.40 -2.55 -7.44
C ALA A 28 -0.38 -1.85 -6.07
N THR A 29 -0.56 -2.61 -4.98
CA THR A 29 -0.48 -2.07 -3.60
C THR A 29 0.71 -2.63 -2.84
N ALA A 30 1.33 -1.83 -1.98
CA ALA A 30 2.34 -2.26 -1.01
C ALA A 30 1.98 -1.78 0.40
N GLU A 31 1.52 -2.69 1.23
CA GLU A 31 0.86 -2.39 2.49
C GLU A 31 1.68 -2.90 3.68
N SER A 32 1.86 -2.06 4.68
CA SER A 32 2.39 -2.45 5.99
C SER A 32 1.27 -2.34 7.04
N CYS A 33 1.06 -1.17 7.64
CA CYS A 33 0.13 -1.01 8.77
C CYS A 33 -1.36 -1.20 8.42
N THR A 34 -1.74 -1.12 7.15
CA THR A 34 -3.10 -1.41 6.68
C THR A 34 -3.37 -2.90 6.48
N GLY A 35 -2.34 -3.76 6.48
CA GLY A 35 -2.52 -5.20 6.49
C GLY A 35 -3.31 -5.81 5.31
N GLY A 36 -3.39 -5.13 4.17
CA GLY A 36 -4.15 -5.58 3.01
C GLY A 36 -5.52 -4.90 2.84
N LEU A 37 -5.88 -3.97 3.71
CA LEU A 37 -7.18 -3.27 3.64
C LEU A 37 -7.32 -2.35 2.42
N ILE A 38 -6.22 -1.85 1.85
CA ILE A 38 -6.28 -1.06 0.61
C ILE A 38 -6.62 -1.99 -0.55
N ALA A 39 -5.94 -3.14 -0.66
CA ALA A 39 -6.28 -4.17 -1.64
C ALA A 39 -7.73 -4.65 -1.46
N ALA A 40 -8.16 -4.91 -0.22
CA ALA A 40 -9.54 -5.29 0.08
C ALA A 40 -10.55 -4.25 -0.44
N CYS A 41 -10.29 -2.96 -0.18
CA CYS A 41 -11.14 -1.86 -0.63
C CYS A 41 -11.27 -1.80 -2.16
N LEU A 42 -10.16 -1.98 -2.88
CA LEU A 42 -10.17 -2.06 -4.34
C LEU A 42 -10.95 -3.28 -4.83
N THR A 43 -10.81 -4.43 -4.17
CA THR A 43 -11.48 -5.68 -4.56
C THR A 43 -12.97 -5.74 -4.23
N GLU A 44 -13.48 -4.88 -3.33
CA GLU A 44 -14.93 -4.74 -3.10
C GLU A 44 -15.67 -4.20 -4.33
N VAL A 45 -14.96 -3.53 -5.24
CA VAL A 45 -15.54 -3.00 -6.49
C VAL A 45 -15.59 -4.12 -7.54
N ALA A 46 -16.80 -4.43 -7.99
CA ALA A 46 -17.00 -5.40 -9.07
C ALA A 46 -16.19 -5.03 -10.32
N GLY A 47 -15.54 -6.04 -10.91
CA GLY A 47 -14.69 -5.86 -12.09
C GLY A 47 -13.29 -5.32 -11.80
N SER A 48 -12.89 -5.09 -10.54
CA SER A 48 -11.55 -4.63 -10.16
C SER A 48 -10.38 -5.45 -10.72
N SER A 49 -10.62 -6.71 -11.12
CA SER A 49 -9.63 -7.61 -11.72
C SER A 49 -9.09 -7.14 -13.08
N ASP A 50 -9.71 -6.16 -13.73
CA ASP A 50 -9.19 -5.56 -14.97
C ASP A 50 -8.12 -4.49 -14.73
N VAL A 51 -7.98 -4.00 -13.48
CA VAL A 51 -7.04 -2.94 -13.11
C VAL A 51 -6.06 -3.37 -12.03
N LEU A 52 -6.51 -4.07 -10.98
CA LEU A 52 -5.63 -4.47 -9.88
C LEU A 52 -4.81 -5.70 -10.28
N ASP A 53 -3.49 -5.55 -10.44
CA ASP A 53 -2.60 -6.66 -10.79
C ASP A 53 -2.27 -7.54 -9.56
N ARG A 54 -1.80 -6.90 -8.47
CA ARG A 54 -1.45 -7.59 -7.21
C ARG A 54 -1.34 -6.64 -6.02
N GLY A 55 -1.37 -7.19 -4.82
CA GLY A 55 -1.03 -6.50 -3.57
C GLY A 55 0.09 -7.21 -2.82
N PHE A 56 0.92 -6.44 -2.13
CA PHE A 56 2.01 -6.92 -1.28
C PHE A 56 1.75 -6.50 0.16
N VAL A 57 1.53 -7.44 1.07
CA VAL A 57 1.49 -7.15 2.51
C VAL A 57 2.87 -7.44 3.11
N THR A 58 3.60 -6.39 3.48
CA THR A 58 5.02 -6.44 3.89
C THR A 58 5.21 -5.91 5.30
N TYR A 59 4.56 -6.56 6.28
CA TYR A 59 4.52 -6.06 7.66
C TYR A 59 5.91 -5.95 8.31
N SER A 60 6.78 -6.94 8.10
CA SER A 60 8.14 -6.96 8.65
C SER A 60 9.16 -6.27 7.73
N ASN A 61 10.29 -5.82 8.30
CA ASN A 61 11.42 -5.30 7.52
C ASN A 61 11.98 -6.35 6.57
N GLN A 62 11.94 -7.62 6.95
CA GLN A 62 12.35 -8.73 6.10
C GLN A 62 11.40 -8.87 4.89
N ALA A 63 10.08 -8.80 5.10
CA ALA A 63 9.12 -8.86 4.00
C ALA A 63 9.27 -7.66 3.03
N LYS A 64 9.55 -6.45 3.55
CA LYS A 64 9.86 -5.27 2.72
C LYS A 64 11.09 -5.52 1.83
N GLN A 65 12.11 -6.20 2.36
CA GLN A 65 13.30 -6.56 1.59
C GLN A 65 13.02 -7.66 0.56
N GLU A 66 12.43 -8.78 0.98
CA GLU A 66 12.24 -9.97 0.14
C GLU A 66 11.23 -9.74 -0.99
N MET A 67 10.10 -9.10 -0.68
CA MET A 67 9.00 -8.96 -1.63
C MET A 67 9.13 -7.71 -2.49
N LEU A 68 9.65 -6.61 -1.93
CA LEU A 68 9.69 -5.30 -2.60
C LEU A 68 11.11 -4.81 -2.89
N GLY A 69 12.15 -5.51 -2.43
CA GLY A 69 13.54 -5.10 -2.68
C GLY A 69 13.94 -3.81 -1.95
N VAL A 70 13.23 -3.44 -0.87
CA VAL A 70 13.61 -2.26 -0.06
C VAL A 70 15.02 -2.48 0.50
N PRO A 71 16.00 -1.59 0.25
CA PRO A 71 17.37 -1.81 0.70
C PRO A 71 17.49 -1.82 2.23
N ALA A 72 18.26 -2.77 2.77
CA ALA A 72 18.53 -2.87 4.20
C ALA A 72 19.12 -1.57 4.80
N ALA A 73 19.98 -0.89 4.04
CA ALA A 73 20.57 0.39 4.45
C ALA A 73 19.52 1.50 4.65
N VAL A 74 18.52 1.60 3.76
CA VAL A 74 17.42 2.58 3.86
C VAL A 74 16.57 2.32 5.10
N LEU A 75 16.30 1.04 5.40
CA LEU A 75 15.58 0.64 6.62
C LEU A 75 16.37 0.94 7.89
N ALA A 76 17.69 0.71 7.88
CA ALA A 76 18.55 0.99 9.02
C ALA A 76 18.71 2.49 9.30
N GLU A 77 18.84 3.31 8.25
CA GLU A 77 19.06 4.75 8.37
C GLU A 77 17.76 5.50 8.74
N HIS A 78 16.66 5.22 8.04
CA HIS A 78 15.43 6.00 8.18
C HIS A 78 14.37 5.31 9.04
N GLY A 79 14.49 4.02 9.31
CA GLY A 79 13.46 3.21 9.94
C GLY A 79 12.27 2.91 9.02
N ALA A 80 11.53 1.85 9.33
CA ALA A 80 10.44 1.34 8.49
C ALA A 80 9.35 2.36 8.17
N VAL A 81 9.00 3.20 9.16
CA VAL A 81 8.02 4.28 8.99
C VAL A 81 8.76 5.56 8.62
N SER A 82 8.92 5.79 7.32
CA SER A 82 9.61 6.95 6.76
C SER A 82 9.28 7.11 5.27
N GLU A 83 9.39 8.33 4.75
CA GLU A 83 9.20 8.62 3.32
C GLU A 83 10.16 7.80 2.42
N PRO A 84 11.48 7.68 2.70
CA PRO A 84 12.37 6.89 1.84
C PRO A 84 11.97 5.42 1.74
N VAL A 85 11.47 4.83 2.84
CA VAL A 85 10.97 3.44 2.82
C VAL A 85 9.66 3.33 2.05
N ALA A 86 8.71 4.27 2.22
CA ALA A 86 7.46 4.29 1.46
C ALA A 86 7.72 4.39 -0.06
N ARG A 87 8.65 5.26 -0.48
CA ARG A 87 9.08 5.38 -1.88
C ARG A 87 9.72 4.10 -2.40
N ALA A 88 10.61 3.47 -1.62
CA ALA A 88 11.23 2.21 -1.99
C ALA A 88 10.20 1.07 -2.11
N MET A 89 9.22 1.01 -1.21
CA MET A 89 8.11 0.07 -1.28
C MET A 89 7.28 0.26 -2.56
N ALA A 90 6.94 1.50 -2.92
CA ALA A 90 6.21 1.82 -4.14
C ALA A 90 6.98 1.42 -5.41
N ALA A 91 8.26 1.81 -5.50
CA ALA A 91 9.13 1.43 -6.61
C ALA A 91 9.29 -0.10 -6.73
N GLY A 92 9.42 -0.78 -5.60
CA GLY A 92 9.43 -2.25 -5.51
C GLY A 92 8.16 -2.88 -6.04
N ALA A 93 6.99 -2.32 -5.70
CA ALA A 93 5.70 -2.81 -6.15
C ALA A 93 5.55 -2.71 -7.67
N ILE A 94 5.98 -1.59 -8.27
CA ILE A 94 6.05 -1.43 -9.74
C ILE A 94 6.98 -2.49 -10.34
N ALA A 95 8.22 -2.59 -9.84
CA ALA A 95 9.22 -3.51 -10.39
C ALA A 95 8.84 -5.00 -10.27
N ARG A 96 7.92 -5.34 -9.35
CA ARG A 96 7.48 -6.71 -9.06
C ARG A 96 6.05 -6.99 -9.52
N SER A 97 5.46 -6.12 -10.33
CA SER A 97 4.11 -6.25 -10.85
C SER A 97 4.07 -5.95 -12.36
N ARG A 98 2.89 -6.05 -12.95
CA ARG A 98 2.63 -5.52 -14.30
C ARG A 98 2.02 -4.11 -14.27
N ALA A 99 1.93 -3.52 -13.08
CA ALA A 99 1.26 -2.25 -12.86
C ALA A 99 2.11 -1.06 -13.33
N LEU A 100 1.43 -0.01 -13.81
CA LEU A 100 2.05 1.30 -14.10
C LEU A 100 1.96 2.25 -12.90
N LEU A 101 1.01 1.99 -12.00
CA LEU A 101 0.77 2.76 -10.79
C LEU A 101 0.94 1.88 -9.56
N SER A 102 1.42 2.46 -8.47
CA SER A 102 1.48 1.79 -7.18
C SER A 102 1.19 2.75 -6.04
N VAL A 103 0.55 2.23 -4.99
CA VAL A 103 0.44 2.92 -3.69
C VAL A 103 1.20 2.12 -2.65
N ALA A 104 1.98 2.79 -1.82
CA ALA A 104 2.68 2.17 -0.69
C ALA A 104 2.32 2.88 0.60
N VAL A 105 2.12 2.11 1.67
CA VAL A 105 1.76 2.65 3.00
C VAL A 105 2.59 1.99 4.09
N THR A 106 3.26 2.81 4.90
CA THR A 106 3.96 2.38 6.11
C THR A 106 3.76 3.36 7.26
N GLY A 107 3.35 2.85 8.42
CA GLY A 107 2.91 3.68 9.52
C GLY A 107 2.81 2.95 10.85
N ILE A 108 2.44 3.69 11.88
CA ILE A 108 2.25 3.20 13.26
C ILE A 108 0.77 3.34 13.60
N ALA A 109 -0.02 2.29 13.35
CA ALA A 109 -1.46 2.32 13.61
C ALA A 109 -1.80 2.42 15.11
N GLY A 110 -0.90 1.98 16.00
CA GLY A 110 -1.09 1.98 17.44
C GLY A 110 -1.70 0.69 18.00
N PRO A 111 -1.98 0.64 19.31
CA PRO A 111 -1.78 1.71 20.29
C PRO A 111 -0.32 1.91 20.72
N GLY A 112 0.57 0.96 20.43
CA GLY A 112 2.00 1.02 20.75
C GLY A 112 2.90 1.36 19.56
N GLY A 113 4.22 1.37 19.78
CA GLY A 113 5.24 1.53 18.73
C GLY A 113 5.60 2.98 18.37
N GLY A 114 4.91 3.96 18.94
CA GLY A 114 5.24 5.37 18.77
C GLY A 114 6.45 5.83 19.62
N SER A 115 7.10 6.89 19.15
CA SER A 115 8.15 7.64 19.86
C SER A 115 7.91 9.15 19.68
N ALA A 116 8.64 10.00 20.40
CA ALA A 116 8.51 11.46 20.26
C ALA A 116 8.77 11.94 18.81
N GLY A 117 9.68 11.30 18.08
CA GLY A 117 9.97 11.63 16.68
C GLY A 117 9.08 10.93 15.66
N LYS A 118 8.36 9.87 16.06
CA LYS A 118 7.46 9.08 15.21
C LYS A 118 6.25 8.64 16.02
N PRO A 119 5.25 9.52 16.22
CA PRO A 119 4.12 9.22 17.08
C PRO A 119 3.21 8.14 16.49
N VAL A 120 2.38 7.53 17.33
CA VAL A 120 1.23 6.74 16.88
C VAL A 120 0.35 7.61 15.97
N GLY A 121 -0.14 7.02 14.88
CA GLY A 121 -0.91 7.71 13.85
C GLY A 121 -0.06 8.30 12.73
N LEU A 122 1.27 8.33 12.84
CA LEU A 122 2.13 8.69 11.71
C LEU A 122 2.06 7.60 10.63
N VAL A 123 1.79 8.02 9.39
CA VAL A 123 1.74 7.18 8.19
C VAL A 123 2.42 7.91 7.04
N HIS A 124 3.25 7.19 6.30
CA HIS A 124 3.89 7.60 5.05
C HIS A 124 3.41 6.75 3.88
#